data_AF-A0A3B9M2T2-F1
#
_entry.id   AF-A0A3B9M2T2-F1
#
_cell.length_a   1.000
_cell.length_b   1.000
_cell.length_c   1.000
_cell.angle_alpha   90.00
_cell.angle_beta   90.00
_cell.angle_gamma   90.00
#
_symmetry.space_group_name_H-M   'P 1'
#
loop_
_entity.id
_entity.type
_entity.pdbx_description
1 polymer ?
#
loop_
_entity_poly.entity_id
_entity_poly.type
_entity_poly.pdbx_seq_one_letter_code
_entity_poly.pdbx_strand_id
1 'polypeptide(L)'
;AKLFLKAYLNEDHTWSLQLKAPRKLQLVDVKGVCSPVTIKNDQSIEPLFTGDAVIFQGISPASLTSFIVFKMTAYSGGCNAGLSFVLNLPIYNLPEYRDKAILQNIISSRERFFQYLLLLLAEGYEDADGSAAINALVRDKGDHMLSSFEDFPLLEELVRAYSRAPKKIDRIAKLVNDLQDTADGSSLVPPEFEKIWGAFLSLRRGGVGVDLRSGGKA
;
A
#
# COMPACT_ATOMS: atom_id res chain seq x y z
N ALA A 1 12.76 -11.46 26.70
CA ALA A 1 12.13 -10.12 26.62
C ALA A 1 11.73 -9.88 25.19
N LYS A 2 10.46 -9.61 24.88
CA LYS A 2 10.04 -9.35 23.49
C LYS A 2 10.00 -7.83 23.27
N LEU A 3 10.81 -7.33 22.35
CA LEU A 3 10.76 -5.93 21.89
C LEU A 3 9.36 -5.63 21.34
N PHE A 4 8.92 -4.37 21.45
CA PHE A 4 7.66 -3.92 20.88
C PHE A 4 7.75 -2.47 20.41
N LEU A 5 6.82 -2.09 19.54
CA LEU A 5 6.70 -0.77 18.96
C LEU A 5 5.43 -0.07 19.46
N LYS A 6 5.53 1.22 19.72
CA LYS A 6 4.37 2.10 19.96
C LYS A 6 4.41 3.26 18.98
N ALA A 7 3.37 3.41 18.18
CA ALA A 7 3.17 4.60 17.36
C ALA A 7 2.45 5.67 18.20
N TYR A 8 2.76 6.94 17.93
CA TYR A 8 2.04 8.07 18.52
C TYR A 8 2.11 9.28 17.59
N LEU A 9 1.09 10.12 17.67
CA LEU A 9 0.99 11.37 16.94
C LEU A 9 1.75 12.46 17.71
N ASN A 10 2.62 13.17 17.01
CA ASN A 10 3.34 14.33 17.53
C ASN A 10 2.49 15.61 17.39
N GLU A 11 2.91 16.69 18.06
CA GLU A 11 2.23 18.00 17.99
C GLU A 11 2.24 18.62 16.58
N ASP A 12 3.23 18.27 15.75
CA ASP A 12 3.38 18.73 14.36
C ASP A 12 2.57 17.91 13.35
N HIS A 13 1.61 17.10 13.82
CA HIS A 13 0.81 16.16 13.02
C HIS A 13 1.61 15.05 12.30
N THR A 14 2.91 14.88 12.60
CA THR A 14 3.68 13.73 12.13
C THR A 14 3.58 12.55 13.09
N TRP A 15 3.87 11.34 12.61
CA TRP A 15 3.91 10.17 13.48
C TRP A 15 5.34 9.86 13.92
N SER A 16 5.45 9.38 15.16
CA SER A 16 6.68 8.81 15.70
C SER A 16 6.47 7.34 16.03
N LEU A 17 7.54 6.56 15.91
CA LEU A 17 7.59 5.16 16.30
C LEU A 17 8.61 4.99 17.42
N GLN A 18 8.15 4.47 18.56
CA GLN A 18 8.98 4.16 19.73
C GLN A 18 9.25 2.66 19.79
N LEU A 19 10.52 2.29 19.70
CA LEU A 19 11.00 0.92 19.97
C LEU A 19 11.40 0.79 21.44
N LYS A 20 10.79 -0.16 22.14
CA LYS A 20 11.02 -0.40 23.57
C LYS A 20 11.35 -1.86 23.85
N ALA A 21 12.21 -2.05 24.84
CA ALA A 21 12.46 -3.35 25.45
C ALA A 21 11.73 -3.42 26.81
N PRO A 22 10.98 -4.50 27.12
CA PRO A 22 10.29 -4.63 28.40
C PRO A 22 11.26 -4.86 29.57
N ARG A 23 12.52 -5.18 29.29
CA ARG A 23 13.63 -5.26 30.24
C ARG A 23 14.88 -4.74 29.55
N LYS A 24 15.79 -4.17 30.34
CA LYS A 24 17.14 -3.78 29.91
C LYS A 24 17.80 -4.94 29.17
N LEU A 25 18.24 -4.71 27.93
CA LEU A 25 19.00 -5.70 27.19
C LEU A 25 20.44 -5.71 27.70
N GLN A 26 20.96 -6.89 28.03
CA GLN A 26 22.36 -7.04 28.41
C GLN A 26 23.12 -7.66 27.24
N LEU A 27 23.72 -6.79 26.44
CA LEU A 27 24.71 -7.14 25.43
C LEU A 27 26.03 -6.47 25.82
N VAL A 28 27.14 -7.19 25.73
CA VAL A 28 28.49 -6.68 26.04
C VAL A 28 29.26 -6.60 24.73
N ASP A 29 30.02 -5.52 24.54
CA ASP A 29 30.86 -5.31 23.35
C ASP A 29 30.11 -5.38 22.01
N VAL A 30 28.86 -4.91 21.98
CA VAL A 30 28.04 -4.83 20.76
C VAL A 30 27.70 -3.38 20.46
N LYS A 31 27.98 -2.95 19.23
CA LYS A 31 27.49 -1.69 18.68
C LYS A 31 26.54 -1.97 17.53
N GLY A 32 25.56 -1.11 17.32
CA GLY A 32 24.66 -1.30 16.20
C GLY A 32 23.67 -0.18 16.01
N VAL A 33 22.97 -0.25 14.90
CA VAL A 33 21.88 0.64 14.55
C VAL A 33 20.63 -0.17 14.24
N CYS A 34 19.48 0.47 14.38
CA CYS A 34 18.20 -0.07 13.95
C CYS A 34 17.40 0.99 13.19
N SER A 35 16.53 0.54 12.29
CA SER A 35 15.63 1.40 11.52
C SER A 35 14.37 0.64 11.09
N PRO A 36 13.21 1.32 10.99
CA PRO A 36 12.05 0.75 10.31
C PRO A 36 12.38 0.53 8.83
N VAL A 37 12.00 -0.62 8.27
CA VAL A 37 12.37 -1.00 6.88
C VAL A 37 11.87 -0.03 5.81
N THR A 38 10.83 0.74 6.13
CA THR A 38 10.14 1.69 5.24
C THR A 38 10.81 3.06 5.18
N ILE A 39 11.77 3.37 6.06
CA ILE A 39 12.43 4.67 6.11
C ILE A 39 13.95 4.52 6.19
N LYS A 40 14.69 5.49 5.64
CA LYS A 40 16.14 5.57 5.78
C LYS A 40 16.50 6.44 6.99
N ASN A 41 16.30 5.90 8.18
CA ASN A 41 16.60 6.60 9.44
C ASN A 41 17.22 5.61 10.45
N ASP A 42 18.53 5.39 10.31
CA ASP A 42 19.29 4.50 11.19
C ASP A 42 19.54 5.21 12.54
N GLN A 43 19.11 4.58 13.63
CA GLN A 43 19.25 5.08 15.00
C GLN A 43 20.08 4.10 15.85
N SER A 44 20.86 4.60 16.80
CA SER A 44 21.64 3.75 17.72
C SER A 44 20.75 2.83 18.55
N ILE A 45 21.18 1.58 18.77
CA ILE A 45 20.48 0.63 19.65
C ILE A 45 20.84 0.80 21.13
N GLU A 46 21.83 1.65 21.45
CA GLU A 46 22.30 1.89 22.82
C GLU A 46 21.20 2.24 23.83
N PRO A 47 20.16 3.04 23.50
CA PRO A 47 19.05 3.29 24.42
C PRO A 47 18.37 2.02 24.93
N LEU A 48 18.31 0.95 24.12
CA LEU A 48 17.72 -0.32 24.54
C LEU A 48 18.56 -1.04 25.60
N PHE A 49 19.85 -0.72 25.69
CA PHE A 49 20.76 -1.22 26.72
C PHE A 49 20.67 -0.44 28.01
N THR A 50 20.20 0.82 28.01
CA THR A 50 19.97 1.60 29.24
C THR A 50 18.56 1.41 29.79
N GLY A 51 17.64 0.86 28.98
CA GLY A 51 16.22 0.72 29.30
C GLY A 51 15.36 1.85 28.73
N ASP A 52 15.99 2.75 27.97
CA ASP A 52 15.34 3.82 27.23
C ASP A 52 14.72 3.32 25.91
N ALA A 53 14.03 4.21 25.22
CA ALA A 53 13.40 3.93 23.94
C ALA A 53 14.23 4.52 22.79
N VAL A 54 14.25 3.81 21.66
CA VAL A 54 14.70 4.39 20.39
C VAL A 54 13.50 5.03 19.71
N ILE A 55 13.63 6.28 19.29
CA ILE A 55 12.53 7.06 18.71
C ILE A 55 12.86 7.36 17.24
N PHE A 56 11.93 7.00 16.37
CA PHE A 56 11.95 7.35 14.95
C PHE A 56 10.86 8.40 14.70
N GLN A 57 11.24 9.61 14.31
CA GLN A 57 10.32 10.74 14.12
C GLN A 57 10.04 11.00 12.62
N GLY A 58 9.02 11.82 12.34
CA GLY A 58 8.72 12.28 10.98
C GLY A 58 8.21 11.18 10.04
N ILE A 59 7.52 10.18 10.59
CA ILE A 59 7.02 9.05 9.83
C ILE A 59 5.62 9.39 9.30
N SER A 60 5.40 9.18 8.00
CA SER A 60 4.04 9.26 7.44
C SER A 60 3.23 8.03 7.87
N PRO A 61 1.89 8.12 8.00
CA PRO A 61 1.06 6.98 8.36
C PRO A 61 1.30 5.76 7.47
N ALA A 62 1.50 5.98 6.16
CA ALA A 62 1.80 4.94 5.18
C ALA A 62 3.13 4.22 5.42
N SER A 63 4.11 4.92 6.01
CA SER A 63 5.44 4.39 6.29
C SER A 63 5.55 3.74 7.67
N LEU A 64 4.51 3.75 8.50
CA LEU A 64 4.50 3.00 9.77
C LEU A 64 4.55 1.50 9.49
N THR A 65 5.48 0.79 10.15
CA THR A 65 5.75 -0.64 9.91
C THR A 65 6.13 -1.36 11.20
N SER A 66 5.81 -2.65 11.27
CA SER A 66 6.26 -3.56 12.33
C SER A 66 7.65 -4.14 12.08
N PHE A 67 8.20 -3.97 10.87
CA PHE A 67 9.48 -4.55 10.47
C PHE A 67 10.64 -3.60 10.79
N ILE A 68 11.46 -3.99 11.76
CA ILE A 68 12.67 -3.24 12.16
C ILE A 68 13.90 -4.01 11.73
N VAL A 69 14.77 -3.34 10.98
CA VAL A 69 16.09 -3.82 10.60
C VAL A 69 17.05 -3.53 11.74
N PHE A 70 17.87 -4.51 12.11
CA PHE A 70 18.99 -4.36 13.03
C PHE A 70 20.28 -4.64 12.28
N LYS A 71 21.27 -3.77 12.45
CA LYS A 71 22.63 -3.93 11.94
C LYS A 71 23.58 -3.80 13.13
N MET A 72 24.28 -4.87 13.46
CA MET A 72 25.05 -4.97 14.69
C MET A 72 26.45 -5.50 14.39
N THR A 73 27.43 -5.02 15.14
CA THR A 73 28.82 -5.48 15.13
C THR A 73 29.21 -5.83 16.55
N ALA A 74 29.56 -7.10 16.77
CA ALA A 74 30.09 -7.60 18.04
C ALA A 74 31.62 -7.58 17.99
N TYR A 75 32.25 -7.25 19.12
CA TYR A 75 33.70 -7.23 19.30
C TYR A 75 34.08 -8.25 20.38
N SER A 76 35.03 -9.13 20.10
CA SER A 76 35.53 -10.10 21.08
C SER A 76 36.97 -10.47 20.78
N GLY A 77 37.85 -10.35 21.78
CA GLY A 77 39.25 -10.79 21.66
C GLY A 77 40.05 -10.12 20.52
N GLY A 78 39.70 -8.89 20.13
CA GLY A 78 40.32 -8.16 19.02
C GLY A 78 39.75 -8.48 17.63
N CYS A 79 38.81 -9.41 17.52
CA CYS A 79 38.05 -9.68 16.29
C CYS A 79 36.70 -8.96 16.32
N ASN A 80 36.14 -8.69 15.14
CA ASN A 80 34.77 -8.21 14.99
C ASN A 80 33.95 -9.12 14.09
N ALA A 81 32.64 -9.17 14.33
CA ALA A 81 31.69 -9.91 13.52
C ALA A 81 30.42 -9.07 13.33
N GLY A 82 29.99 -8.93 12.08
CA GLY A 82 28.76 -8.21 11.71
C GLY A 82 27.57 -9.15 11.57
N LEU A 83 26.41 -8.72 12.04
CA LEU A 83 25.13 -9.40 11.89
C LEU A 83 24.05 -8.39 11.49
N SER A 84 23.28 -8.72 10.46
CA SER A 84 22.11 -7.93 10.07
C SER A 84 20.89 -8.82 9.93
N PHE A 85 19.78 -8.41 10.53
CA PHE A 85 18.53 -9.17 10.52
C PHE A 85 17.32 -8.24 10.62
N VAL A 86 16.14 -8.78 10.35
CA VAL A 86 14.88 -8.05 10.45
C VAL A 86 13.97 -8.74 11.45
N LEU A 87 13.33 -7.97 12.33
CA LEU A 87 12.31 -8.47 13.24
C LEU A 87 10.94 -7.89 12.87
N ASN A 88 9.93 -8.76 12.81
CA ASN A 88 8.54 -8.35 12.82
C ASN A 88 8.07 -8.21 14.28
N LEU A 89 7.97 -6.98 14.77
CA LEU A 89 7.67 -6.67 16.17
C LEU A 89 6.19 -6.36 16.37
N PRO A 90 5.60 -6.73 17.52
CA PRO A 90 4.27 -6.24 17.89
C PRO A 90 4.25 -4.71 17.87
N ILE A 91 3.26 -4.14 17.18
CA ILE A 91 3.07 -2.69 17.05
C ILE A 91 1.71 -2.30 17.60
N TYR A 92 1.68 -1.24 18.41
CA TYR A 92 0.48 -0.72 19.03
C TYR A 92 0.22 0.73 18.58
N ASN A 93 -1.05 1.14 18.68
CA ASN A 93 -1.53 2.50 18.39
C ASN A 93 -1.28 2.95 16.93
N LEU A 94 -1.42 2.04 15.98
CA LEU A 94 -1.42 2.43 14.56
C LEU A 94 -2.66 3.29 14.25
N PRO A 95 -2.53 4.31 13.37
CA PRO A 95 -3.68 5.07 12.91
C PRO A 95 -4.67 4.19 12.17
N GLU A 96 -5.96 4.34 12.46
CA GLU A 96 -7.04 3.61 11.78
C GLU A 96 -7.11 3.92 10.28
N TYR A 97 -6.71 5.14 9.89
CA TYR A 97 -6.68 5.62 8.52
C TYR A 97 -5.38 5.26 7.77
N ARG A 98 -4.53 4.38 8.33
CA ARG A 98 -3.27 3.95 7.72
C ARG A 98 -3.48 3.37 6.32
N ASP A 99 -4.47 2.50 6.15
CA ASP A 99 -4.71 1.83 4.87
C ASP A 99 -5.06 2.82 3.75
N LYS A 100 -5.87 3.84 4.08
CA LYS A 100 -6.16 4.95 3.17
C LYS A 100 -4.90 5.75 2.82
N ALA A 101 -4.06 6.05 3.81
CA ALA A 101 -2.80 6.76 3.58
C ALA A 101 -1.81 5.95 2.73
N ILE A 102 -1.78 4.61 2.88
CA ILE A 102 -0.99 3.73 2.00
C ILE A 102 -1.50 3.82 0.57
N LEU A 103 -2.82 3.73 0.37
CA LEU A 103 -3.43 3.81 -0.96
C LEU A 103 -3.11 5.15 -1.64
N GLN A 104 -3.24 6.27 -0.93
CA GLN A 104 -2.88 7.61 -1.43
C GLN A 104 -1.40 7.70 -1.81
N ASN A 105 -0.51 7.11 -1.00
CA ASN A 105 0.93 7.13 -1.30
C ASN A 105 1.28 6.29 -2.54
N ILE A 106 0.60 5.15 -2.71
CA ILE A 106 0.72 4.33 -3.93
C ILE A 106 0.16 5.10 -5.13
N ILE A 107 -0.98 5.77 -4.98
CA ILE A 107 -1.69 6.48 -6.05
C ILE A 107 -1.50 7.98 -5.87
N SER A 108 -0.25 8.41 -6.01
CA SER A 108 0.12 9.81 -5.82
C SER A 108 0.04 10.65 -7.10
N SER A 109 -0.36 10.06 -8.22
CA SER A 109 -0.50 10.75 -9.51
C SER A 109 -1.53 10.04 -10.39
N ARG A 110 -1.94 10.74 -11.46
CA ARG A 110 -2.83 10.21 -12.50
C ARG A 110 -2.28 8.94 -13.15
N GLU A 111 -0.98 8.91 -13.42
CA GLU A 111 -0.30 7.78 -14.03
C GLU A 111 -0.36 6.56 -13.10
N ARG A 112 -0.10 6.76 -11.80
CA ARG A 112 -0.19 5.69 -10.80
C ARG A 112 -1.63 5.20 -10.59
N PHE A 113 -2.61 6.08 -10.71
CA PHE A 113 -4.02 5.70 -10.70
C PHE A 113 -4.31 4.70 -11.82
N PHE A 114 -3.93 5.03 -13.06
CA PHE A 114 -4.15 4.13 -14.19
C PHE A 114 -3.34 2.84 -14.12
N GLN A 115 -2.09 2.89 -13.65
CA GLN A 115 -1.29 1.69 -13.39
C GLN A 115 -2.00 0.74 -12.42
N TYR A 116 -2.53 1.30 -11.32
CA TYR A 116 -3.27 0.52 -10.35
C TYR A 116 -4.60 0.00 -10.91
N LEU A 117 -5.31 0.80 -11.71
CA LEU A 117 -6.52 0.39 -12.42
C LEU A 117 -6.25 -0.80 -13.36
N LEU A 118 -5.19 -0.73 -14.17
CA LEU A 118 -4.80 -1.83 -15.05
C LEU A 118 -4.42 -3.08 -14.26
N LEU A 119 -3.75 -2.94 -13.12
CA LEU A 119 -3.43 -4.08 -12.25
C LEU A 119 -4.70 -4.78 -11.73
N LEU A 120 -5.71 -4.00 -11.31
CA LEU A 120 -7.00 -4.54 -10.89
C LEU A 120 -7.75 -5.22 -12.05
N LEU A 121 -7.62 -4.69 -13.27
CA LEU A 121 -8.21 -5.29 -14.46
C LEU A 121 -7.47 -6.58 -14.84
N ALA A 122 -6.14 -6.62 -14.75
CA ALA A 122 -5.29 -7.77 -15.07
C ALA A 122 -5.51 -8.98 -14.14
N GLU A 123 -5.85 -8.72 -12.87
CA GLU A 123 -5.94 -9.75 -11.83
C GLU A 123 -6.95 -10.86 -12.20
N GLY A 124 -6.55 -12.14 -12.14
CA GLY A 124 -7.49 -13.26 -12.31
C GLY A 124 -7.97 -13.51 -13.74
N TYR A 125 -7.28 -13.01 -14.77
CA TYR A 125 -7.40 -13.59 -16.11
C TYR A 125 -6.60 -14.90 -16.16
N GLU A 126 -7.30 -16.04 -16.10
CA GLU A 126 -6.71 -17.35 -16.44
C GLU A 126 -6.64 -17.57 -17.96
N ASP A 127 -7.43 -16.82 -18.73
CA ASP A 127 -7.44 -16.88 -20.20
C ASP A 127 -6.30 -16.02 -20.81
N ALA A 128 -5.50 -16.66 -21.65
CA ALA A 128 -4.32 -16.07 -22.29
C ALA A 128 -4.61 -14.87 -23.22
N ASP A 129 -5.81 -14.79 -23.81
CA ASP A 129 -6.11 -13.81 -24.87
C ASP A 129 -6.53 -12.42 -24.37
N GLY A 130 -7.16 -12.32 -23.19
CA GLY A 130 -7.60 -11.03 -22.64
C GLY A 130 -6.53 -10.30 -21.83
N SER A 131 -5.55 -11.05 -21.31
CA SER A 131 -4.57 -10.52 -20.37
C SER A 131 -3.25 -10.11 -21.01
N ALA A 132 -2.95 -10.57 -22.23
CA ALA A 132 -1.63 -10.36 -22.83
C ALA A 132 -1.28 -8.87 -23.03
N ALA A 133 -2.23 -8.07 -23.54
CA ALA A 133 -2.03 -6.63 -23.73
C ALA A 133 -1.90 -5.87 -22.40
N ILE A 134 -2.77 -6.17 -21.42
CA ILE A 134 -2.71 -5.56 -20.10
C ILE A 134 -1.42 -5.96 -19.36
N ASN A 135 -1.04 -7.23 -19.42
CA ASN A 135 0.19 -7.73 -18.83
C ASN A 135 1.43 -7.15 -19.50
N ALA A 136 1.40 -6.87 -20.80
CA ALA A 136 2.48 -6.17 -21.50
C ALA A 136 2.61 -4.73 -20.97
N LEU A 137 1.48 -4.02 -20.83
CA LEU A 137 1.45 -2.65 -20.29
C LEU A 137 1.85 -2.56 -18.81
N VAL A 138 1.44 -3.52 -17.99
CA VAL A 138 1.82 -3.59 -16.56
C VAL A 138 3.30 -3.95 -16.38
N ARG A 139 3.88 -4.73 -17.30
CA ARG A 139 5.31 -5.07 -17.30
C ARG A 139 6.18 -3.94 -17.81
N ASP A 140 5.64 -3.05 -18.64
CA ASP A 140 6.36 -1.87 -19.09
C ASP A 140 6.49 -0.86 -17.93
N LYS A 141 7.73 -0.57 -17.54
CA LYS A 141 8.07 0.27 -16.38
C LYS A 141 8.46 1.70 -16.78
N GLY A 142 8.20 2.10 -18.03
CA GLY A 142 8.75 3.31 -18.64
C GLY A 142 7.80 4.51 -18.75
N ASP A 143 8.41 5.64 -19.11
CA ASP A 143 7.78 6.94 -19.42
C ASP A 143 6.83 6.87 -20.64
N HIS A 144 6.85 5.77 -21.39
CA HIS A 144 6.00 5.51 -22.56
C HIS A 144 4.63 4.92 -22.23
N MET A 145 4.34 4.68 -20.95
CA MET A 145 3.05 4.14 -20.55
C MET A 145 1.90 5.13 -20.81
N LEU A 146 2.12 6.42 -20.61
CA LEU A 146 1.10 7.45 -20.82
C LEU A 146 0.71 7.58 -22.31
N SER A 147 1.68 7.48 -23.22
CA SER A 147 1.41 7.40 -24.67
C SER A 147 0.71 6.09 -25.07
N SER A 148 1.01 4.99 -24.37
CA SER A 148 0.37 3.69 -24.63
C SER A 148 -1.06 3.60 -24.08
N PHE A 149 -1.48 4.55 -23.23
CA PHE A 149 -2.83 4.61 -22.67
C PHE A 149 -3.86 5.19 -23.64
N GLU A 150 -3.48 6.15 -24.50
CA GLU A 150 -4.40 6.70 -25.51
C GLU A 150 -4.86 5.60 -26.48
N ASP A 151 -4.01 4.61 -26.74
CA ASP A 151 -4.30 3.47 -27.60
C ASP A 151 -4.87 2.26 -26.84
N PHE A 152 -5.00 2.33 -25.50
CA PHE A 152 -5.50 1.23 -24.70
C PHE A 152 -7.05 1.21 -24.69
N PRO A 153 -7.69 0.08 -25.05
CA PRO A 153 -9.15 -0.05 -25.09
C PRO A 153 -9.73 -0.22 -23.67
N LEU A 154 -9.67 0.85 -22.86
CA LEU A 154 -10.06 0.83 -21.45
C LEU A 154 -11.54 0.50 -21.26
N LEU A 155 -12.40 1.05 -22.12
CA LEU A 155 -13.84 0.81 -22.05
C LEU A 155 -14.16 -0.67 -22.27
N GLU A 156 -13.55 -1.28 -23.28
CA GLU A 156 -13.71 -2.67 -23.64
C GLU A 156 -13.29 -3.58 -22.48
N GLU A 157 -12.18 -3.27 -21.82
CA GLU A 157 -11.72 -4.03 -20.66
C GLU A 157 -12.60 -3.84 -19.43
N LEU A 158 -13.15 -2.64 -19.20
CA LEU A 158 -14.16 -2.42 -18.15
C LEU A 158 -15.46 -3.17 -18.45
N VAL A 159 -15.94 -3.18 -19.69
CA VAL A 159 -17.13 -3.95 -20.11
C VAL A 159 -16.88 -5.45 -19.95
N ARG A 160 -15.70 -5.93 -20.36
CA ARG A 160 -15.29 -7.33 -20.21
C ARG A 160 -15.23 -7.72 -18.74
N ALA A 161 -14.64 -6.89 -17.89
CA ALA A 161 -14.60 -7.09 -16.44
C ALA A 161 -16.00 -7.09 -15.84
N TYR A 162 -16.89 -6.18 -16.23
CA TYR A 162 -18.28 -6.15 -15.78
C TYR A 162 -19.03 -7.43 -16.15
N SER A 163 -18.84 -7.95 -17.36
CA SER A 163 -19.50 -9.18 -17.84
C SER A 163 -18.95 -10.45 -17.21
N ARG A 164 -17.62 -10.61 -17.11
CA ARG A 164 -16.98 -11.88 -16.74
C ARG A 164 -16.55 -11.94 -15.27
N ALA A 165 -16.30 -10.79 -14.65
CA ALA A 165 -15.77 -10.71 -13.29
C ALA A 165 -16.31 -9.47 -12.55
N PRO A 166 -17.63 -9.36 -12.30
CA PRO A 166 -18.27 -8.14 -11.77
C PRO A 166 -17.68 -7.68 -10.41
N LYS A 167 -17.13 -8.60 -9.62
CA LYS A 167 -16.39 -8.27 -8.37
C LYS A 167 -15.20 -7.33 -8.62
N LYS A 168 -14.60 -7.32 -9.81
CA LYS A 168 -13.54 -6.36 -10.18
C LYS A 168 -14.07 -4.94 -10.24
N ILE A 169 -15.28 -4.76 -10.78
CA ILE A 169 -15.94 -3.46 -10.84
C ILE A 169 -16.24 -2.94 -9.45
N ASP A 170 -16.60 -3.81 -8.49
CA ASP A 170 -16.76 -3.40 -7.09
C ASP A 170 -15.45 -2.96 -6.44
N ARG A 171 -14.33 -3.63 -6.76
CA ARG A 171 -12.99 -3.21 -6.29
C ARG A 171 -12.58 -1.87 -6.88
N ILE A 172 -12.83 -1.64 -8.17
CA ILE A 172 -12.56 -0.35 -8.83
C ILE A 172 -13.48 0.74 -8.24
N ALA A 173 -14.74 0.43 -7.95
CA ALA A 173 -15.65 1.37 -7.28
C ALA A 173 -15.14 1.77 -5.89
N LYS A 174 -14.68 0.78 -5.11
CA LYS A 174 -14.07 1.03 -3.81
C LYS A 174 -12.83 1.92 -3.94
N LEU A 175 -11.96 1.62 -4.90
CA LEU A 175 -10.78 2.44 -5.19
C LEU A 175 -11.15 3.89 -5.50
N VAL A 176 -12.08 4.13 -6.42
CA VAL A 176 -12.49 5.48 -6.83
C VAL A 176 -13.07 6.25 -5.63
N ASN A 177 -13.94 5.60 -4.84
CA ASN A 177 -14.49 6.21 -3.62
C ASN A 177 -13.40 6.51 -2.58
N ASP A 178 -12.51 5.55 -2.31
CA ASP A 178 -11.43 5.70 -1.34
C ASP A 178 -10.47 6.83 -1.73
N LEU A 179 -10.29 7.10 -3.03
CA LEU A 179 -9.52 8.24 -3.54
C LEU A 179 -10.30 9.55 -3.47
N GLN A 180 -11.57 9.58 -3.86
CA GLN A 180 -12.40 10.79 -3.81
C GLN A 180 -12.65 11.29 -2.39
N ASP A 181 -12.65 10.41 -1.38
CA ASP A 181 -12.75 10.75 0.05
C ASP A 181 -11.52 11.49 0.61
N THR A 182 -10.50 11.73 -0.21
CA THR A 182 -9.21 12.30 0.19
C THR A 182 -9.11 13.77 -0.21
N ALA A 183 -8.30 14.55 0.50
CA ALA A 183 -8.15 15.99 0.24
C ALA A 183 -7.74 16.31 -1.22
N ASP A 184 -6.92 15.44 -1.82
CA ASP A 184 -6.43 15.58 -3.20
C ASP A 184 -7.18 14.68 -4.20
N GLY A 185 -8.26 14.03 -3.76
CA GLY A 185 -8.94 12.95 -4.48
C GLY A 185 -9.37 13.30 -5.90
N SER A 186 -9.93 14.49 -6.06
CA SER A 186 -10.41 14.99 -7.36
C SER A 186 -9.28 15.29 -8.36
N SER A 187 -8.03 15.39 -7.92
CA SER A 187 -6.87 15.57 -8.80
C SER A 187 -6.29 14.24 -9.31
N LEU A 188 -6.48 13.17 -8.53
CA LEU A 188 -5.93 11.84 -8.80
C LEU A 188 -6.78 11.05 -9.79
N VAL A 189 -8.11 11.18 -9.72
CA VAL A 189 -9.05 10.55 -10.67
C VAL A 189 -9.26 11.48 -11.86
N PRO A 190 -8.89 11.09 -13.09
CA PRO A 190 -9.03 11.97 -14.25
C PRO A 190 -10.50 12.21 -14.63
N PRO A 191 -10.90 13.45 -14.97
CA PRO A 191 -12.27 13.75 -15.39
C PRO A 191 -12.76 12.91 -16.57
N GLU A 192 -11.86 12.54 -17.48
CA GLU A 192 -12.16 11.69 -18.63
C GLU A 192 -12.55 10.27 -18.19
N PHE A 193 -11.87 9.74 -17.17
CA PHE A 193 -12.22 8.46 -16.58
C PHE A 193 -13.58 8.53 -15.86
N GLU A 194 -13.86 9.61 -15.12
CA GLU A 194 -15.15 9.77 -14.42
C GLU A 194 -16.35 9.71 -15.38
N LYS A 195 -16.22 10.25 -16.59
CA LYS A 195 -17.27 10.17 -17.63
C LYS A 195 -17.57 8.72 -18.01
N ILE A 196 -16.53 7.91 -18.23
CA ILE A 196 -16.67 6.48 -18.54
C ILE A 196 -17.26 5.74 -17.33
N TRP A 197 -16.71 6.00 -16.14
CA TRP A 197 -17.09 5.35 -14.90
C TRP A 197 -18.55 5.62 -14.50
N GLY A 198 -19.06 6.82 -14.78
CA GLY A 198 -20.46 7.19 -14.55
C GLY A 198 -21.48 6.29 -15.26
N ALA A 199 -21.14 5.76 -16.44
CA ALA A 199 -21.99 4.81 -17.16
C ALA A 199 -22.10 3.47 -16.40
N PHE A 200 -20.99 2.94 -15.89
CA PHE A 200 -20.96 1.71 -15.11
C PHE A 200 -21.69 1.85 -13.76
N LEU A 201 -21.53 2.98 -13.07
CA LEU A 201 -22.26 3.26 -11.83
C LEU A 201 -23.78 3.33 -12.04
N SER A 202 -24.22 3.83 -13.18
CA SER A 202 -25.64 3.91 -13.55
C SER A 202 -26.20 2.52 -13.86
N LEU A 203 -25.46 1.69 -14.60
CA LEU A 203 -25.83 0.30 -14.86
C LEU A 203 -25.90 -0.54 -13.57
N ARG A 204 -24.97 -0.33 -12.62
CA ARG A 204 -24.98 -1.00 -11.32
C ARG A 204 -26.19 -0.62 -10.46
N ARG A 205 -26.64 0.64 -10.53
CA ARG A 205 -27.87 1.10 -9.85
C ARG A 205 -29.15 0.56 -10.50
N GLY A 206 -29.16 0.37 -11.82
CA GLY A 206 -30.28 -0.23 -12.55
C GLY A 206 -30.39 -1.77 -12.41
N GLY A 207 -29.29 -2.46 -12.12
CA GLY A 207 -29.23 -3.93 -12.00
C GLY A 207 -29.86 -4.55 -10.76
N VAL A 208 -30.28 -3.74 -9.77
CA VAL A 208 -30.97 -4.22 -8.54
C VAL A 208 -32.49 -4.43 -8.79
N GLY A 209 -32.99 -4.20 -10.00
CA GLY A 209 -34.43 -4.17 -10.28
C GLY A 209 -34.93 -5.01 -11.47
N VAL A 210 -34.16 -5.98 -11.99
CA VAL A 210 -34.66 -6.84 -13.09
C VAL A 210 -34.75 -8.29 -12.63
N ASP A 211 -35.83 -8.57 -11.92
CA ASP A 211 -36.38 -9.91 -11.79
C ASP A 211 -36.74 -10.39 -13.20
N LEU A 212 -35.88 -11.21 -13.81
CA LEU A 212 -36.20 -11.97 -15.01
C LEU A 212 -37.18 -13.08 -14.63
N ARG A 213 -38.43 -12.71 -14.34
CA ARG A 213 -39.53 -13.67 -14.37
C ARG A 213 -39.86 -13.97 -15.83
N SER A 214 -39.56 -15.22 -16.20
CA SER A 214 -39.78 -15.83 -17.49
C SER A 214 -41.18 -15.57 -18.03
N GLY A 215 -41.23 -15.21 -19.32
CA GLY A 215 -42.44 -15.30 -20.11
C GLY A 215 -42.86 -16.75 -20.36
N GLY A 216 -44.14 -17.01 -20.11
CA GLY A 216 -45.04 -17.71 -21.03
C GLY A 216 -45.17 -19.23 -20.91
N LYS A 217 -46.39 -19.69 -20.67
CA LYS A 217 -47.29 -20.06 -21.78
C LYS A 217 -48.76 -20.16 -21.32
N ALA A 218 -49.62 -19.83 -22.27
CA ALA A 218 -51.06 -20.05 -22.28
C ALA A 218 -51.42 -21.54 -22.24
#